data_AF-A0A182N6I3-F1
#
_entry.id   AF-A0A182N6I3-F1
#
_cell.length_a   1.000
_cell.length_b   1.000
_cell.length_c   1.000
_cell.angle_alpha   90.00
_cell.angle_beta   90.00
_cell.angle_gamma   90.00
#
_symmetry.space_group_name_H-M   'P 1'
#
loop_
_entity.id
_entity.type
_entity.pdbx_description
1 polymer ?
#
loop_
_entity_poly.entity_id
_entity_poly.type
_entity_poly.pdbx_seq_one_letter_code
_entity_poly.pdbx_strand_id
1 'polypeptide(L)'
;MVAVIGGRICSFSPCIEQSMRVCETLGSCGFIEVQNIEVLQIEDIVRTRNVPVMELDFLKTKRTEGEKDVKTPRESKKYITSTAPNTMAGHTGYLTIAELPPLFAR
;
A
#
# COMPACT_ATOMS: atom_id res chain seq x y z
N MET A 1 -41.17 -16.20 16.90
CA MET A 1 -39.71 -16.14 17.01
C MET A 1 -39.16 -15.99 15.58
N VAL A 2 -39.12 -14.76 15.06
CA VAL A 2 -38.68 -14.53 13.67
C VAL A 2 -37.16 -14.50 13.67
N ALA A 3 -36.51 -15.30 12.82
CA ALA A 3 -35.08 -15.18 12.59
C ALA A 3 -34.84 -13.85 11.84
N VAL A 4 -34.40 -12.85 12.59
CA VAL A 4 -34.16 -11.44 12.22
C VAL A 4 -32.80 -11.25 11.54
N ILE A 5 -32.10 -12.33 11.21
CA ILE A 5 -30.65 -12.30 11.05
C ILE A 5 -30.27 -11.95 9.60
N GLY A 6 -29.98 -10.66 9.41
CA GLY A 6 -29.08 -10.20 8.36
C GLY A 6 -27.65 -10.68 8.61
N GLY A 7 -26.72 -10.34 7.71
CA GLY A 7 -25.32 -10.74 7.85
C GLY A 7 -24.45 -10.31 6.68
N ARG A 8 -23.15 -10.57 6.80
CA ARG A 8 -22.17 -10.27 5.74
C ARG A 8 -21.67 -11.54 5.08
N ILE A 9 -21.44 -11.45 3.78
CA ILE A 9 -20.78 -12.49 2.99
C ILE A 9 -19.49 -11.92 2.40
N CYS A 10 -18.48 -12.78 2.26
CA CYS A 10 -17.27 -12.49 1.51
C CYS A 10 -17.00 -13.68 0.58
N SER A 11 -16.79 -13.42 -0.70
CA SER A 11 -16.46 -14.39 -1.72
C SER A 11 -15.08 -14.07 -2.30
N PHE A 12 -14.22 -15.09 -2.38
CA PHE A 12 -12.93 -14.99 -3.05
C PHE A 12 -13.03 -15.52 -4.48
N SER A 13 -12.51 -14.77 -5.45
CA SER A 13 -12.50 -15.13 -6.86
C SER A 13 -11.12 -14.88 -7.48
N PRO A 14 -10.40 -15.90 -7.97
CA PRO A 14 -9.09 -15.70 -8.62
C PRO A 14 -9.18 -15.02 -9.99
N CYS A 15 -10.34 -15.06 -10.65
CA CYS A 15 -10.56 -14.40 -11.95
C CYS A 15 -11.60 -13.28 -11.84
N ILE A 16 -11.42 -12.20 -12.62
CA ILE A 16 -12.33 -11.05 -12.58
C ILE A 16 -13.75 -11.43 -13.04
N GLU A 17 -13.87 -12.34 -14.00
CA GLU A 17 -15.15 -12.81 -14.55
C GLU A 17 -15.98 -13.55 -13.50
N GLN A 18 -15.33 -14.29 -12.60
CA GLN A 18 -15.98 -14.94 -11.47
C GLN A 18 -16.50 -13.88 -10.48
N SER A 19 -15.66 -12.89 -10.15
CA SER A 19 -16.04 -11.81 -9.25
C SER A 19 -17.20 -10.96 -9.78
N MET A 20 -17.19 -10.64 -11.08
CA MET A 20 -18.27 -9.90 -11.73
C MET A 20 -19.61 -10.66 -11.60
N ARG A 21 -19.61 -11.98 -11.88
CA ARG A 21 -20.80 -12.81 -11.74
C ARG A 21 -21.31 -12.87 -10.30
N VAL A 22 -20.41 -12.88 -9.33
CA VAL A 22 -20.77 -12.81 -7.89
C VAL A 22 -21.43 -11.47 -7.57
N CYS A 23 -20.87 -10.35 -8.03
CA CYS A 23 -21.45 -9.02 -7.81
C CYS A 23 -22.87 -8.90 -8.37
N GLU A 24 -23.10 -9.36 -9.60
CA GLU A 24 -24.43 -9.39 -10.24
C GLU A 24 -25.42 -10.24 -9.44
N THR A 25 -24.98 -11.44 -9.01
CA THR A 25 -25.82 -12.36 -8.24
C THR A 25 -26.20 -11.74 -6.89
N LEU A 26 -25.24 -11.17 -6.17
CA LEU A 26 -25.48 -10.52 -4.87
C LEU A 26 -26.47 -9.35 -5.00
N GLY A 27 -26.31 -8.51 -6.03
CA GLY A 27 -27.26 -7.43 -6.32
C GLY A 27 -28.68 -7.95 -6.59
N SER A 28 -28.80 -9.04 -7.35
CA SER A 28 -30.11 -9.67 -7.63
C SER A 28 -30.77 -10.32 -6.40
N CYS A 29 -29.95 -10.74 -5.42
CA CYS A 29 -30.40 -11.40 -4.19
C CYS A 29 -30.77 -10.42 -3.05
N GLY A 30 -30.70 -9.10 -3.29
CA GLY A 30 -31.05 -8.08 -2.30
C GLY A 30 -29.95 -7.80 -1.26
N PHE A 31 -28.70 -8.14 -1.58
CA PHE A 31 -27.57 -7.66 -0.80
C PHE A 31 -27.29 -6.19 -1.14
N ILE A 32 -26.86 -5.44 -0.13
CA ILE A 32 -26.43 -4.05 -0.21
C ILE A 32 -24.92 -3.95 0.03
N GLU A 33 -24.37 -2.75 -0.21
CA GLU A 33 -22.95 -2.46 -0.01
C GLU A 33 -22.02 -3.50 -0.66
N VAL A 34 -22.36 -3.93 -1.88
CA VAL A 34 -21.51 -4.85 -2.65
C VAL A 34 -20.21 -4.14 -2.99
N GLN A 35 -19.11 -4.58 -2.38
CA GLN A 35 -17.76 -4.06 -2.55
C GLN A 35 -16.89 -5.14 -3.16
N ASN A 36 -16.14 -4.80 -4.19
CA ASN A 36 -15.15 -5.68 -4.78
C ASN A 36 -13.76 -5.09 -4.59
N ILE A 37 -12.89 -5.78 -3.86
CA ILE A 37 -11.56 -5.29 -3.50
C ILE A 37 -10.49 -6.31 -3.85
N GLU A 38 -9.28 -5.82 -4.09
CA GLU A 38 -8.06 -6.63 -4.14
C GLU A 38 -7.09 -6.07 -3.09
N VAL A 39 -6.35 -6.96 -2.43
CA VAL A 39 -5.32 -6.57 -1.46
C VAL A 39 -3.95 -7.02 -1.98
N LEU A 40 -3.06 -6.05 -2.19
CA LEU A 40 -1.67 -6.29 -2.58
C LEU A 40 -0.75 -6.10 -1.37
N GLN A 41 -0.15 -7.20 -0.90
CA GLN A 41 0.82 -7.15 0.18
C GLN A 41 2.23 -6.87 -0.37
N ILE A 42 2.90 -5.86 0.18
CA ILE A 42 4.27 -5.49 -0.16
C ILE A 42 5.11 -5.50 1.12
N GLU A 43 6.17 -6.31 1.13
CA GLU A 43 7.12 -6.36 2.25
C GLU A 43 8.32 -5.46 1.96
N ASP A 44 8.55 -4.52 2.87
CA ASP A 44 9.67 -3.59 2.77
C ASP A 44 10.99 -4.23 3.19
N ILE A 45 12.05 -3.92 2.46
CA ILE A 45 13.41 -4.37 2.77
C ILE A 45 14.11 -3.29 3.58
N VAL A 46 14.26 -3.54 4.88
CA VAL A 46 14.99 -2.65 5.80
C VAL A 46 16.49 -2.94 5.73
N ARG A 47 17.30 -1.93 5.40
CA ARG A 47 18.76 -2.03 5.35
C ARG A 47 19.44 -0.76 5.87
N THR A 48 20.57 -0.95 6.53
CA THR A 48 21.48 0.15 6.83
C THR A 48 22.29 0.50 5.58
N ARG A 49 22.19 1.74 5.11
CA ARG A 49 22.98 2.26 3.98
C ARG A 49 23.89 3.39 4.45
N ASN A 50 25.09 3.41 3.87
CA ASN A 50 26.02 4.53 4.03
C ASN A 50 25.72 5.54 2.93
N VAL A 51 25.26 6.73 3.31
CA VAL A 51 24.99 7.81 2.37
C VAL A 51 26.16 8.79 2.43
N PRO A 52 26.81 9.13 1.30
CA PRO A 52 27.83 10.16 1.28
C PRO A 52 27.17 11.51 1.57
N VAL A 53 27.63 12.18 2.62
CA VAL A 53 27.17 13.51 3.01
C VAL A 53 28.25 14.52 2.64
N MET A 54 27.84 15.58 1.96
CA MET A 54 28.69 16.74 1.70
C MET A 54 28.36 17.81 2.74
N GLU A 55 29.34 18.19 3.54
CA GLU A 55 29.17 19.33 4.45
C GLU A 55 29.33 20.63 3.66
N LEU A 56 28.25 21.41 3.60
CA LEU A 56 28.15 22.64 2.81
C LEU A 56 28.46 23.90 3.64
N ASP A 57 29.07 23.76 4.81
CA ASP A 57 29.32 24.89 5.71
C ASP A 57 30.20 25.98 5.08
N PHE A 58 31.03 25.62 4.11
CA PHE A 58 31.84 26.55 3.33
C PHE A 58 31.03 27.51 2.44
N LEU A 59 29.76 27.21 2.12
CA LEU A 59 28.88 28.12 1.37
C LEU A 59 28.34 29.27 2.22
N LYS A 60 28.43 29.18 3.56
CA LYS A 60 27.94 30.24 4.46
C LYS A 60 28.89 31.45 4.51
N THR A 61 30.15 31.27 4.11
CA THR A 61 31.17 32.32 4.10
C THR A 61 31.33 32.86 2.68
N LYS A 62 31.17 34.18 2.51
CA LYS A 62 31.36 34.85 1.21
C LYS A 62 32.83 34.69 0.78
N ARG A 63 33.09 34.02 -0.35
CA ARG A 63 34.44 33.78 -0.88
C ARG A 63 35.19 35.11 -1.00
N THR A 64 36.33 35.22 -0.31
CA THR A 64 37.32 36.26 -0.57
C THR A 64 38.28 35.70 -1.63
N GLU A 65 38.54 36.46 -2.70
CA GLU A 65 39.36 36.01 -3.82
C GLU A 65 40.78 35.61 -3.35
N GLY A 66 41.07 34.29 -3.29
CA GLY A 66 42.42 33.79 -2.98
C GLY A 66 42.53 32.43 -2.27
N GLU A 67 41.44 31.86 -1.73
CA GLU A 67 41.52 30.56 -1.04
C GLU A 67 41.53 29.36 -2.00
N LYS A 68 42.56 28.51 -1.84
CA LYS A 68 42.72 27.24 -2.57
C LYS A 68 41.59 26.28 -2.20
N ASP A 69 41.00 25.60 -3.20
CA ASP A 69 39.96 24.59 -3.00
C ASP A 69 40.49 23.43 -2.12
N VAL A 70 40.22 23.51 -0.82
CA VAL A 70 40.41 22.40 0.12
C VAL A 70 39.38 21.33 -0.23
N LYS A 71 39.83 20.14 -0.65
CA LYS A 71 38.96 18.99 -0.86
C LYS A 71 38.20 18.70 0.44
N THR A 72 36.92 19.04 0.49
CA THR A 72 36.04 18.74 1.62
C THR A 72 35.99 17.22 1.84
N PRO A 73 36.19 16.72 3.08
CA PRO A 73 36.03 15.31 3.40
C PRO A 73 34.60 14.86 3.07
N ARG A 74 34.45 13.82 2.24
CA ARG A 74 33.16 13.15 2.05
C ARG A 74 32.95 12.20 3.22
N GLU A 75 32.27 12.66 4.28
CA GLU A 75 31.88 11.79 5.38
C GLU A 75 30.68 10.93 4.97
N SER A 76 30.74 9.62 5.24
CA SER A 76 29.60 8.73 5.01
C SER A 76 28.80 8.56 6.31
N LYS A 77 27.53 8.97 6.31
CA LYS A 77 26.63 8.76 7.45
C LYS A 77 25.81 7.48 7.25
N LYS A 78 25.61 6.73 8.34
CA LYS A 78 24.82 5.50 8.36
C LYS A 78 23.36 5.83 8.61
N TYR A 79 22.49 5.39 7.71
CA TYR A 79 21.04 5.54 7.85
C TYR A 79 20.36 4.19 7.74
N ILE A 80 19.35 3.97 8.58
CA ILE A 80 18.40 2.88 8.37
C ILE A 80 17.45 3.34 7.26
N THR A 81 17.34 2.55 6.21
CA THR A 81 16.51 2.85 5.03
C THR A 81 15.53 1.72 4.82
N SER A 82 14.31 2.06 4.39
CA SER A 82 13.31 1.11 3.89
C SER A 82 13.23 1.24 2.38
N THR A 83 13.20 0.13 1.66
CA THR A 83 13.01 0.11 0.21
C THR A 83 12.06 -0.99 -0.20
N ALA A 84 11.14 -0.68 -1.12
CA ALA A 84 10.28 -1.67 -1.74
C ALA A 84 11.10 -2.80 -2.43
N PRO A 85 10.58 -4.03 -2.47
CA PRO A 85 11.26 -5.15 -3.10
C PRO A 85 11.27 -4.99 -4.63
N ASN A 86 12.29 -5.56 -5.28
CA ASN A 86 12.45 -5.49 -6.75
C ASN A 86 11.42 -6.36 -7.50
N THR A 87 10.67 -7.21 -6.78
CA THR A 87 9.63 -8.08 -7.30
C THR A 87 8.40 -7.93 -6.43
N MET A 88 7.26 -7.59 -7.02
CA MET A 88 5.97 -7.57 -6.32
C MET A 88 5.30 -8.94 -6.42
N ALA A 89 4.52 -9.30 -5.40
CA ALA A 89 3.62 -10.45 -5.49
C ALA A 89 2.61 -10.20 -6.61
N GLY A 90 2.34 -11.24 -7.41
CA GLY A 90 1.31 -11.17 -8.44
C GLY A 90 -0.09 -11.05 -7.84
N HIS A 91 -1.09 -10.90 -8.72
CA HIS A 91 -2.50 -10.94 -8.36
C HIS A 91 -2.81 -12.23 -7.57
N THR A 92 -3.40 -12.11 -6.39
CA THR A 92 -3.87 -13.28 -5.62
C THR A 92 -5.32 -13.60 -5.96
N GLY A 93 -6.19 -12.59 -5.98
CA GLY A 93 -7.62 -12.73 -6.26
C GLY A 93 -8.43 -11.54 -5.76
N TYR A 94 -9.68 -11.49 -6.17
CA TYR A 94 -10.66 -10.49 -5.74
C TYR A 94 -11.46 -10.99 -4.52
N LEU A 95 -11.80 -10.07 -3.63
CA LEU A 95 -12.70 -10.28 -2.51
C LEU A 95 -13.97 -9.44 -2.74
N THR A 96 -15.09 -10.14 -2.95
CA THR A 96 -16.39 -9.51 -3.07
C THR A 96 -17.14 -9.64 -1.74
N ILE A 97 -17.39 -8.51 -1.08
CA ILE A 97 -18.04 -8.41 0.22
C ILE A 97 -19.42 -7.78 0.01
N ALA A 98 -20.44 -8.28 0.70
CA ALA A 98 -21.75 -7.65 0.70
C ALA A 98 -22.51 -7.91 2.01
N GLU A 99 -23.52 -7.07 2.28
CA GLU A 99 -24.35 -7.18 3.47
C GLU A 99 -25.81 -7.47 3.09
N LEU A 100 -26.42 -8.43 3.77
CA LEU A 100 -27.84 -8.70 3.69
C LEU A 100 -28.53 -8.03 4.88
N PRO A 101 -29.36 -6.99 4.68
CA PRO A 101 -30.02 -6.33 5.79
C PRO A 101 -30.98 -7.28 6.51
N PRO A 102 -31.17 -7.09 7.83
CA PRO A 102 -32.21 -7.80 8.56
C PRO A 102 -33.59 -7.42 8.01
N LEU A 103 -34.57 -8.30 8.19
CA LEU A 103 -35.92 -8.14 7.59
C LEU A 103 -36.61 -6.81 7.93
N PHE A 104 -36.29 -6.17 9.05
CA PHE A 104 -36.89 -4.88 9.44
C PHE A 104 -36.26 -3.66 8.76
N ALA A 105 -35.13 -3.83 8.06
CA ALA A 105 -34.37 -2.76 7.43
C ALA A 105 -34.31 -2.88 5.89
N ARG A 106 -35.11 -3.80 5.32
CA ARG A 106 -35.27 -3.97 3.88
C ARG A 106 -36.40 -3.12 3.33
#